data_AF-Q56US9-F1
#
_entry.id   AF-Q56US9-F1
#
_cell.length_a   1.000
_cell.length_b   1.000
_cell.length_c   1.000
_cell.angle_alpha   90.00
_cell.angle_beta   90.00
_cell.angle_gamma   90.00
#
_symmetry.space_group_name_H-M   'P 1'
#
loop_
_entity.id
_entity.type
_entity.pdbx_description
1 polymer ?
#
loop_
_entity_poly.entity_id
_entity_poly.type
_entity_poly.pdbx_seq_one_letter_code
_entity_poly.pdbx_strand_id
1 'polypeptide(L)'
;ALQVRKDSQILDDVGNHHVYFVHSYRAIPSNENKDWISSTCNYGESFISSVRKGNVHAVQFHPEKSGEVGLSVLRRFLDPNSPSTQKPMEGKASKLAKRVIACLDVRSNDKGDLVVTKGDQYDVREQSNENEVRNLGKPVDLAGQYYLDGADEISFLNITGFRDFPLGDLPMIQVLRYTQRMSL
;
A
#
# COMPACT_ATOMS: atom_id res chain seq x y z
N ALA A 1 1.23 14.29 -8.96
CA ALA A 1 2.61 13.81 -9.22
C ALA A 1 3.55 14.54 -8.31
N LEU A 2 4.65 13.84 -7.98
CA LEU A 2 5.82 14.47 -7.40
C LEU A 2 6.48 15.39 -8.42
N GLN A 3 6.80 16.61 -8.00
CA GLN A 3 7.61 17.56 -8.73
C GLN A 3 9.00 17.54 -8.10
N VAL A 4 9.86 16.71 -8.69
CA VAL A 4 11.22 16.47 -8.20
C VAL A 4 12.14 17.63 -8.64
N ARG A 5 12.92 18.17 -7.72
CA ARG A 5 13.95 19.17 -8.03
C ARG A 5 15.23 18.48 -8.49
N LYS A 6 16.07 19.19 -9.26
CA LYS A 6 17.37 18.66 -9.71
C LYS A 6 18.17 18.16 -8.51
N ASP A 7 18.70 16.93 -8.60
CA ASP A 7 19.50 16.20 -7.61
C ASP A 7 18.72 15.56 -6.43
N SER A 8 17.84 14.62 -6.74
CA SER A 8 16.98 13.96 -5.74
C SER A 8 17.49 12.64 -5.17
N GLN A 9 18.50 12.04 -5.79
CA GLN A 9 19.10 10.75 -5.44
C GLN A 9 18.06 9.64 -5.24
N ILE A 10 17.49 9.54 -4.03
CA ILE A 10 16.51 8.52 -3.65
C ILE A 10 15.23 8.56 -4.50
N LEU A 11 14.93 9.67 -5.18
CA LEU A 11 13.73 9.81 -6.02
C LEU A 11 13.98 9.68 -7.53
N ASP A 12 15.19 9.32 -7.96
CA ASP A 12 15.57 9.41 -9.38
C ASP A 12 14.77 8.46 -10.29
N ASP A 13 14.33 7.27 -9.83
CA ASP A 13 13.45 6.37 -10.62
C ASP A 13 11.96 6.56 -10.32
N VAL A 14 11.58 7.50 -9.45
CA VAL A 14 10.16 7.68 -9.11
C VAL A 14 9.36 8.06 -10.37
N GLY A 15 9.95 8.90 -11.23
CA GLY A 15 9.37 9.22 -12.52
C GLY A 15 7.94 9.75 -12.41
N ASN A 16 7.02 9.04 -13.06
CA ASN A 16 5.59 9.37 -13.09
C ASN A 16 4.71 8.38 -12.32
N HIS A 17 5.32 7.54 -11.49
CA HIS A 17 4.58 6.63 -10.63
C HIS A 17 3.86 7.38 -9.50
N HIS A 18 2.77 6.80 -9.02
CA HIS A 18 2.04 7.30 -7.86
C HIS A 18 2.72 6.83 -6.56
N VAL A 19 2.75 7.70 -5.56
CA VAL A 19 3.21 7.38 -4.20
C VAL A 19 2.07 7.61 -3.21
N TYR A 20 2.09 6.88 -2.09
CA TYR A 20 1.00 6.85 -1.12
C TYR A 20 1.17 7.90 -0.01
N PHE A 21 0.26 8.86 0.05
CA PHE A 21 0.18 9.87 1.10
C PHE A 21 -1.01 9.61 2.02
N VAL A 22 -0.81 9.72 3.34
CA VAL A 22 -1.89 9.70 4.34
C VAL A 22 -1.57 10.67 5.47
N HIS A 23 -1.99 11.93 5.34
CA HIS A 23 -1.72 12.97 6.33
C HIS A 23 -2.71 14.15 6.22
N SER A 24 -2.99 14.80 7.35
CA SER A 24 -3.80 16.04 7.41
C SER A 24 -2.94 17.30 7.39
N TYR A 25 -1.74 17.24 7.96
CA TYR A 25 -0.79 18.35 8.05
C TYR A 25 0.32 18.18 7.02
N ARG A 26 0.88 19.29 6.55
CA ARG A 26 1.93 19.31 5.53
C ARG A 26 2.81 20.55 5.69
N ALA A 27 4.08 20.43 5.38
CA ALA A 27 5.00 21.57 5.36
C ALA A 27 4.88 22.34 4.04
N ILE A 28 4.76 23.67 4.12
CA ILE A 28 4.62 24.54 2.95
C ILE A 28 5.99 25.07 2.52
N PRO A 29 6.31 25.08 1.21
CA PRO A 29 7.53 25.70 0.70
C PRO A 29 7.63 27.18 1.12
N SER A 30 8.78 27.56 1.65
CA SER A 30 9.10 28.93 2.05
C SER A 30 10.54 29.28 1.66
N ASN A 31 10.96 30.52 1.89
CA ASN A 31 12.35 30.92 1.62
C ASN A 31 13.32 30.26 2.60
N GLU A 32 12.91 30.04 3.85
CA GLU A 32 13.75 29.47 4.90
C GLU A 32 14.07 27.99 4.67
N ASN A 33 13.15 27.24 4.04
CA ASN A 33 13.32 25.80 3.79
C ASN A 33 13.72 25.46 2.36
N LYS A 34 13.87 26.45 1.47
CA LYS A 34 14.06 26.28 0.02
C LYS A 34 15.23 25.35 -0.34
N ASP A 35 16.32 25.43 0.41
CA ASP A 35 17.55 24.66 0.18
C ASP A 35 17.42 23.19 0.60
N TRP A 36 16.40 22.85 1.38
CA TRP A 36 16.13 21.48 1.80
C TRP A 36 15.16 20.77 0.86
N ILE A 37 14.34 21.49 0.10
CA ILE A 37 13.25 20.88 -0.68
C ILE A 37 13.84 20.04 -1.82
N SER A 38 13.64 18.72 -1.79
CA SER A 38 14.01 17.82 -2.89
C SER A 38 12.82 17.50 -3.81
N SER A 39 11.59 17.53 -3.30
CA SER A 39 10.39 17.45 -4.14
C SER A 39 9.18 18.11 -3.51
N THR A 40 8.25 18.57 -4.35
CA THR A 40 6.93 19.06 -3.94
C THR A 40 5.81 18.19 -4.52
N CYS A 41 4.62 18.27 -3.95
CA CYS A 41 3.41 17.68 -4.51
C CYS A 41 2.28 18.71 -4.41
N ASN A 42 1.22 18.53 -5.20
CA ASN A 42 0.06 19.42 -5.18
C ASN A 42 -1.20 18.64 -4.80
N TYR A 43 -1.85 19.09 -3.73
CA TYR A 43 -3.17 18.62 -3.30
C TYR A 43 -3.96 19.80 -2.75
N GLY A 44 -4.69 20.49 -3.64
CA GLY A 44 -5.33 21.78 -3.36
C GLY A 44 -4.31 22.93 -3.32
N GLU A 45 -3.23 22.75 -2.57
CA GLU A 45 -2.06 23.62 -2.52
C GLU A 45 -0.75 22.83 -2.68
N SER A 46 0.33 23.55 -3.00
CA SER A 46 1.67 22.98 -3.11
C SER A 46 2.28 22.76 -1.73
N PHE A 47 2.84 21.57 -1.50
CA PHE A 47 3.51 21.21 -0.25
C PHE A 47 4.81 20.44 -0.49
N ILE A 48 5.66 20.43 0.53
CA ILE A 48 6.94 19.71 0.51
C ILE A 48 6.65 18.21 0.63
N SER A 49 7.02 17.45 -0.39
CA SER A 49 6.86 16.00 -0.40
C SER A 49 8.12 15.26 0.04
N SER A 50 9.29 15.87 -0.15
CA SER A 50 10.55 15.31 0.34
C SER A 50 11.55 16.42 0.60
N VAL A 51 12.46 16.16 1.52
CA VAL A 51 13.61 17.01 1.81
C VAL A 51 14.92 16.24 1.74
N ARG A 52 15.98 16.96 1.42
CA ARG A 52 17.35 16.48 1.42
C ARG A 52 18.31 17.60 1.84
N LYS A 53 19.25 17.27 2.72
CA LYS A 53 20.42 18.12 2.99
C LYS A 53 21.59 17.27 3.47
N GLY A 54 22.67 17.24 2.69
CA GLY A 54 23.79 16.33 2.94
C GLY A 54 23.31 14.88 2.91
N ASN A 55 23.53 14.16 4.01
CA ASN A 55 23.11 12.76 4.21
C ASN A 55 21.71 12.64 4.84
N VAL A 56 21.02 13.74 5.13
CA VAL A 56 19.66 13.71 5.67
C VAL A 56 18.67 13.67 4.53
N HIS A 57 17.80 12.66 4.53
CA HIS A 57 16.69 12.51 3.61
C HIS A 57 15.40 12.26 4.39
N ALA A 58 14.29 12.82 3.94
CA ALA A 58 12.98 12.48 4.44
C ALA A 58 11.91 12.62 3.36
N VAL A 59 10.88 11.79 3.44
CA VAL A 59 9.72 11.80 2.55
C VAL A 59 8.45 11.91 3.38
N GLN A 60 7.47 12.65 2.85
CA GLN A 60 6.15 12.80 3.48
C GLN A 60 5.19 11.66 3.12
N PHE A 61 5.40 11.01 1.97
CA PHE A 61 4.70 9.79 1.57
C PHE A 61 5.29 8.56 2.27
N HIS A 62 4.59 7.44 2.22
CA HIS A 62 5.01 6.16 2.79
C HIS A 62 5.62 5.28 1.71
N PRO A 63 6.96 5.20 1.57
CA PRO A 63 7.59 4.37 0.55
C PRO A 63 7.24 2.89 0.74
N GLU A 64 7.10 2.40 1.97
CA GLU A 64 6.68 1.03 2.27
C GLU A 64 5.23 0.72 1.85
N LYS A 65 4.40 1.74 1.59
CA LYS A 65 3.02 1.60 1.09
C LYS A 65 2.85 2.03 -0.36
N SER A 66 3.95 2.31 -1.06
CA SER A 66 3.93 2.82 -2.44
C SER A 66 4.31 1.75 -3.48
N GLY A 67 4.22 0.46 -3.13
CA GLY A 67 4.57 -0.65 -4.03
C GLY A 67 6.02 -0.59 -4.54
N GLU A 68 6.24 -1.02 -5.79
CA GLU A 68 7.58 -1.09 -6.38
C GLU A 68 8.31 0.25 -6.45
N VAL A 69 7.60 1.36 -6.71
CA VAL A 69 8.25 2.68 -6.70
C VAL A 69 8.76 3.04 -5.31
N GLY A 70 8.01 2.69 -4.27
CA GLY A 70 8.42 2.90 -2.89
C GLY A 70 9.60 2.02 -2.47
N LEU A 71 9.60 0.75 -2.89
CA LEU A 71 10.74 -0.15 -2.70
C LEU A 71 12.00 0.37 -3.41
N SER A 72 11.86 0.93 -4.60
CA SER A 72 12.96 1.59 -5.33
C SER A 72 13.57 2.76 -4.54
N VAL A 73 12.72 3.58 -3.90
CA VAL A 73 13.18 4.67 -3.01
C VAL A 73 13.95 4.12 -1.81
N LEU A 74 13.45 3.06 -1.16
CA LEU A 74 14.12 2.42 -0.02
C LEU A 74 15.46 1.78 -0.41
N ARG A 75 15.50 1.06 -1.54
CA ARG A 75 16.74 0.46 -2.07
C ARG A 75 17.82 1.51 -2.29
N ARG A 76 17.47 2.66 -2.88
CA ARG A 76 18.41 3.77 -3.06
C ARG A 76 18.84 4.45 -1.77
N PHE A 77 17.95 4.55 -0.80
CA PHE A 77 18.30 5.11 0.50
C PHE A 77 19.35 4.22 1.21
N LEU A 78 19.25 2.89 1.06
CA LEU A 78 20.20 1.93 1.61
C LEU A 78 21.49 1.81 0.79
N ASP A 79 21.38 1.84 -0.54
CA ASP A 79 22.51 1.77 -1.47
C ASP A 79 22.42 2.89 -2.53
N PRO A 80 23.01 4.07 -2.25
CA PRO A 80 23.01 5.20 -3.16
C PRO A 80 23.77 4.98 -4.47
N ASN A 81 24.62 3.96 -4.56
CA ASN A 81 25.42 3.65 -5.74
C ASN A 81 24.75 2.61 -6.66
N SER A 82 23.55 2.14 -6.30
CA SER A 82 22.83 1.13 -7.07
C SER A 82 22.54 1.63 -8.50
N PRO A 83 22.82 0.83 -9.54
CA PRO A 83 22.63 1.24 -10.93
C PRO A 83 21.16 1.54 -11.22
N SER A 84 20.88 2.67 -11.89
CA SER A 84 19.53 3.07 -12.30
C SER A 84 18.91 2.01 -13.22
N THR A 85 17.80 1.43 -12.77
CA THR A 85 16.92 0.62 -13.60
C THR A 85 15.95 1.53 -14.35
N GLN A 86 16.39 1.96 -15.53
CA GLN A 86 15.63 2.65 -16.57
C GLN A 86 15.07 4.06 -16.28
N LYS A 87 15.31 4.94 -17.26
CA LYS A 87 14.82 6.32 -17.32
C LYS A 87 13.28 6.32 -17.33
N PRO A 88 12.60 7.00 -16.40
CA PRO A 88 11.14 6.99 -16.40
C PRO A 88 10.56 7.67 -17.64
N MET A 89 9.60 6.99 -18.29
CA MET A 89 8.81 7.52 -19.40
C MET A 89 8.04 8.78 -18.95
N GLU A 90 8.08 9.85 -19.75
CA GLU A 90 7.30 11.08 -19.57
C GLU A 90 5.78 10.78 -19.60
N GLY A 91 5.10 10.98 -18.48
CA GLY A 91 3.67 10.78 -18.31
C GLY A 91 3.12 11.77 -17.28
N LYS A 92 2.06 12.50 -17.62
CA LYS A 92 1.52 13.58 -16.78
C LYS A 92 0.64 13.05 -15.64
N ALA A 93 1.21 12.45 -14.60
CA ALA A 93 0.45 12.06 -13.39
C ALA A 93 0.04 13.30 -12.55
N SER A 94 -0.74 14.23 -13.12
CA SER A 94 -0.96 15.57 -12.53
C SER A 94 -1.90 15.59 -11.31
N LYS A 95 -2.69 14.54 -11.08
CA LYS A 95 -3.75 14.48 -10.04
C LYS A 95 -3.65 13.22 -9.19
N LEU A 96 -4.40 13.17 -8.08
CA LEU A 96 -4.61 11.93 -7.33
C LEU A 96 -5.16 10.86 -8.28
N ALA A 97 -4.59 9.65 -8.18
CA ALA A 97 -5.12 8.49 -8.88
C ALA A 97 -6.54 8.17 -8.37
N LYS A 98 -7.36 7.55 -9.22
CA LYS A 98 -8.63 6.98 -8.77
C LYS A 98 -8.29 5.74 -7.94
N ARG A 99 -8.48 5.83 -6.61
CA ARG A 99 -8.17 4.73 -5.69
C ARG A 99 -9.15 3.57 -5.87
N VAL A 100 -8.64 2.40 -6.20
CA VAL A 100 -9.38 1.13 -6.26
C VAL A 100 -9.09 0.34 -4.99
N ILE A 101 -10.14 0.09 -4.20
CA ILE A 101 -10.05 -0.68 -2.95
C ILE A 101 -10.64 -2.06 -3.19
N ALA A 102 -9.83 -3.11 -3.05
CA ALA A 102 -10.32 -4.48 -3.04
C ALA A 102 -10.73 -4.87 -1.62
N CYS A 103 -11.89 -5.51 -1.47
CA CYS A 103 -12.45 -5.85 -0.17
C CYS A 103 -12.74 -7.35 -0.10
N LEU A 104 -12.39 -7.98 1.03
CA LEU A 104 -12.70 -9.38 1.28
C LEU A 104 -13.32 -9.59 2.67
N ASP A 105 -14.34 -10.46 2.69
CA ASP A 105 -14.95 -10.98 3.92
C ASP A 105 -14.10 -12.14 4.45
N VAL A 106 -13.61 -12.01 5.68
CA VAL A 106 -12.88 -13.09 6.36
C VAL A 106 -13.80 -13.72 7.42
N ARG A 107 -14.13 -15.00 7.23
CA ARG A 107 -15.01 -15.78 8.10
C ARG A 107 -14.26 -16.99 8.68
N SER A 108 -14.77 -17.54 9.77
CA SER A 108 -14.40 -18.86 10.28
C SER A 108 -15.37 -19.91 9.73
N ASN A 109 -14.88 -21.01 9.18
CA ASN A 109 -15.71 -22.16 8.82
C ASN A 109 -15.99 -23.06 10.05
N ASP A 110 -16.77 -24.13 9.86
CA ASP A 110 -17.14 -25.07 10.93
C ASP A 110 -15.94 -25.83 11.54
N LYS A 111 -14.80 -25.87 10.83
CA LYS A 111 -13.53 -26.44 11.31
C LYS A 111 -12.67 -25.43 12.07
N GLY A 112 -13.11 -24.17 12.16
CA GLY A 112 -12.36 -23.07 12.78
C GLY A 112 -11.31 -22.42 11.87
N ASP A 113 -11.21 -22.85 10.60
CA ASP A 113 -10.28 -22.27 9.63
C ASP A 113 -10.80 -20.93 9.10
N LEU A 114 -9.86 -20.04 8.77
CA LEU A 114 -10.17 -18.78 8.10
C LEU A 114 -10.38 -18.98 6.61
N VAL A 115 -11.52 -18.53 6.11
CA VAL A 115 -11.92 -18.63 4.70
C VAL A 115 -12.40 -17.29 4.17
N VAL A 116 -12.28 -17.09 2.85
CA VAL A 116 -12.86 -15.94 2.15
C VAL A 116 -14.12 -16.35 1.43
N THR A 117 -15.14 -15.50 1.52
CA THR A 117 -16.40 -15.60 0.77
C THR A 117 -16.64 -14.34 -0.04
N LYS A 118 -17.21 -14.43 -1.25
CA LYS A 118 -17.59 -13.25 -2.05
C LYS A 118 -18.92 -12.71 -1.54
N GLY A 119 -18.95 -11.42 -1.21
CA GLY A 119 -20.10 -10.71 -0.63
C GLY A 119 -21.29 -10.47 -1.57
N ASP A 120 -21.62 -11.39 -2.47
CA ASP A 120 -22.86 -11.33 -3.25
C ASP A 120 -23.84 -12.39 -2.76
N GLN A 121 -24.90 -11.92 -2.09
CA GLN A 121 -26.00 -12.66 -1.46
C GLN A 121 -25.63 -13.47 -0.20
N TYR A 122 -26.48 -13.34 0.82
CA TYR A 122 -26.47 -14.11 2.07
C TYR A 122 -26.64 -15.64 1.87
N ASP A 123 -26.69 -16.10 0.62
CA ASP A 123 -26.80 -17.51 0.24
C ASP A 123 -25.43 -18.05 -0.20
N VAL A 124 -24.52 -18.13 0.78
CA VAL A 124 -23.15 -18.66 0.59
C VAL A 124 -23.08 -20.19 0.76
N ARG A 125 -24.23 -20.86 0.90
CA ARG A 125 -24.36 -22.32 0.98
C ARG A 125 -24.50 -22.89 -0.43
N GLU A 126 -23.69 -23.88 -0.79
CA GLU A 126 -23.90 -24.60 -2.04
C GLU A 126 -25.22 -25.40 -1.99
N GLN A 127 -25.93 -25.50 -3.12
CA GLN A 127 -27.08 -26.40 -3.30
C GLN A 127 -26.67 -27.89 -3.43
N SER A 128 -25.61 -28.28 -2.73
CA SER A 128 -25.24 -29.68 -2.49
C SER A 128 -25.82 -30.10 -1.14
N ASN A 129 -26.04 -31.40 -0.93
CA ASN A 129 -26.64 -31.96 0.30
C ASN A 129 -25.80 -31.74 1.59
N GLU A 130 -24.75 -30.93 1.53
CA GLU A 130 -23.87 -30.58 2.63
C GLU A 130 -23.83 -29.05 2.76
N ASN A 131 -24.08 -28.54 3.97
CA ASN A 131 -24.17 -27.12 4.33
C ASN A 131 -22.79 -26.40 4.27
N GLU A 132 -21.94 -26.68 3.29
CA GLU A 132 -20.60 -26.10 3.20
C GLU A 132 -20.62 -24.69 2.58
N VAL A 133 -19.75 -23.83 3.11
CA VAL A 133 -19.57 -22.45 2.67
C VAL A 133 -18.64 -22.41 1.45
N ARG A 134 -19.02 -21.67 0.40
CA ARG A 134 -18.16 -21.45 -0.79
C ARG A 134 -16.82 -20.79 -0.41
N ASN A 135 -15.74 -21.57 -0.45
CA ASN A 135 -14.40 -21.13 -0.12
C ASN A 135 -13.66 -20.62 -1.37
N LEU A 136 -13.25 -19.34 -1.37
CA LEU A 136 -12.49 -18.71 -2.46
C LEU A 136 -10.97 -18.76 -2.28
N GLY A 137 -10.50 -19.52 -1.30
CA GLY A 137 -9.09 -19.64 -0.94
C GLY A 137 -8.77 -19.03 0.42
N LYS A 138 -7.48 -19.06 0.77
CA LYS A 138 -7.00 -18.46 2.02
C LYS A 138 -7.00 -16.93 1.89
N PRO A 139 -7.40 -16.18 2.93
CA PRO A 139 -7.40 -14.71 2.91
C PRO A 139 -6.08 -14.08 2.47
N VAL A 140 -4.97 -14.74 2.78
CA VAL A 140 -3.62 -14.28 2.44
C VAL A 140 -3.37 -14.33 0.93
N ASP A 141 -3.69 -15.47 0.30
CA ASP A 141 -3.42 -15.69 -1.12
C ASP A 141 -4.27 -14.76 -2.00
N LEU A 142 -5.55 -14.60 -1.66
CA LEU A 142 -6.46 -13.71 -2.40
C LEU A 142 -6.04 -12.23 -2.27
N ALA A 143 -5.60 -11.82 -1.08
CA ALA A 143 -5.06 -10.47 -0.90
C ALA A 143 -3.79 -10.26 -1.74
N GLY A 144 -2.90 -11.26 -1.80
CA GLY A 144 -1.74 -11.25 -2.70
C GLY A 144 -2.16 -11.08 -4.17
N GLN A 145 -3.19 -11.80 -4.61
CA GLN A 145 -3.71 -11.65 -5.97
C GLN A 145 -4.28 -10.26 -6.23
N TYR A 146 -5.06 -9.69 -5.30
CA TYR A 146 -5.57 -8.32 -5.44
C TYR A 146 -4.46 -7.28 -5.55
N TYR A 147 -3.38 -7.45 -4.81
CA TYR A 147 -2.20 -6.60 -4.95
C TYR A 147 -1.59 -6.71 -6.36
N LEU A 148 -1.38 -7.94 -6.86
CA LEU A 148 -0.82 -8.19 -8.20
C LEU A 148 -1.75 -7.67 -9.32
N ASP A 149 -3.06 -7.74 -9.12
CA ASP A 149 -4.07 -7.21 -10.03
C ASP A 149 -4.16 -5.68 -10.00
N GLY A 150 -3.41 -5.02 -9.12
CA GLY A 150 -3.27 -3.57 -9.06
C GLY A 150 -4.23 -2.86 -8.10
N ALA A 151 -4.74 -3.53 -7.07
CA ALA A 151 -5.48 -2.86 -6.01
C ALA A 151 -4.57 -1.87 -5.25
N ASP A 152 -5.04 -0.62 -5.10
CA ASP A 152 -4.30 0.41 -4.35
C ASP A 152 -4.37 0.20 -2.83
N GLU A 153 -5.41 -0.50 -2.37
CA GLU A 153 -5.66 -0.79 -0.96
C GLU A 153 -6.48 -2.08 -0.83
N ILE A 154 -6.16 -2.89 0.18
CA ILE A 154 -6.86 -4.13 0.48
C ILE A 154 -7.53 -3.99 1.84
N SER A 155 -8.85 -4.13 1.86
CA SER A 155 -9.69 -4.10 3.06
C SER A 155 -10.10 -5.51 3.45
N PHE A 156 -9.87 -5.85 4.72
CA PHE A 156 -10.34 -7.11 5.30
C PHE A 156 -11.50 -6.81 6.24
N LEU A 157 -12.68 -7.34 5.92
CA LEU A 157 -13.84 -7.31 6.81
C LEU A 157 -13.77 -8.52 7.72
N ASN A 158 -13.29 -8.29 8.95
CA ASN A 158 -13.19 -9.33 9.95
C ASN A 158 -14.58 -9.62 10.57
N ILE A 159 -15.20 -10.70 10.13
CA ILE A 159 -16.50 -11.17 10.61
C ILE A 159 -16.40 -12.57 11.23
N THR A 160 -15.22 -12.89 11.76
CA THR A 160 -14.98 -14.15 12.47
C THR A 160 -15.68 -14.15 13.83
N GLY A 161 -16.42 -15.22 14.12
CA GLY A 161 -17.18 -15.38 15.37
C GLY A 161 -16.40 -16.08 16.49
N PHE A 162 -15.15 -15.72 16.73
CA PHE A 162 -14.35 -16.34 17.79
C PHE A 162 -14.83 -15.87 19.18
N ARG A 163 -15.23 -16.81 20.04
CA ARG A 163 -15.75 -16.51 21.38
C ARG A 163 -14.69 -16.55 22.49
N ASP A 164 -13.62 -17.34 22.34
CA ASP A 164 -12.65 -17.62 23.41
C ASP A 164 -11.17 -17.53 22.95
N PHE A 165 -10.78 -16.41 22.32
CA PHE A 165 -9.38 -16.20 21.91
C PHE A 165 -8.76 -14.99 22.64
N PRO A 166 -7.57 -15.13 23.25
CA PRO A 166 -6.78 -13.99 23.68
C PRO A 166 -6.50 -13.04 22.49
N LEU A 167 -6.52 -11.73 22.74
CA LEU A 167 -6.38 -10.72 21.68
C LEU A 167 -5.11 -10.91 20.81
N GLY A 168 -4.02 -11.39 21.41
CA GLY A 168 -2.74 -11.63 20.73
C GLY A 168 -2.73 -12.85 19.80
N ASP A 169 -3.65 -13.78 20.02
CA ASP A 169 -3.74 -15.06 19.31
C ASP A 169 -4.87 -15.09 18.29
N LEU A 170 -5.51 -13.93 18.03
CA LEU A 170 -6.56 -13.82 17.04
C LEU A 170 -6.03 -14.22 15.66
N PRO A 171 -6.63 -15.24 14.99
CA PRO A 171 -6.20 -15.69 13.67
C PRO A 171 -6.14 -14.56 12.63
N MET A 172 -6.99 -13.54 12.77
CA MET A 172 -6.99 -12.36 11.90
C MET A 172 -5.67 -11.56 11.97
N ILE A 173 -5.02 -11.49 13.14
CA ILE A 173 -3.72 -10.83 13.27
C ILE A 173 -2.65 -11.58 12.48
N GLN A 174 -2.74 -12.91 12.44
CA GLN A 174 -1.83 -13.72 11.61
C GLN A 174 -2.06 -13.47 10.12
N VAL A 175 -3.32 -13.35 9.67
CA VAL A 175 -3.63 -12.98 8.28
C VAL A 175 -2.94 -11.66 7.90
N LEU A 176 -3.11 -10.61 8.72
CA LEU A 176 -2.47 -9.31 8.46
C LEU A 176 -0.94 -9.40 8.44
N ARG A 177 -0.33 -10.19 9.32
CA ARG A 177 1.13 -10.39 9.34
C ARG A 177 1.63 -11.11 8.09
N TYR A 178 0.91 -12.13 7.64
CA TYR A 178 1.31 -12.88 6.45
C TYR A 178 1.11 -12.09 5.17
N THR A 179 0.01 -11.33 5.05
CA THR A 179 -0.25 -10.49 3.87
C THR A 179 0.80 -9.39 3.72
N GLN A 180 1.21 -8.75 4.82
CA GLN A 180 2.30 -7.76 4.82
C GLN A 180 3.63 -8.30 4.28
N ARG A 181 3.92 -9.59 4.45
CA ARG A 181 5.15 -10.22 3.96
C ARG A 181 5.10 -10.58 2.47
N MET A 182 3.92 -10.72 1.90
CA MET A 182 3.76 -11.05 0.47
C MET A 182 3.75 -9.81 -0.43
N SER A 183 3.40 -8.64 0.12
CA SER A 183 3.39 -7.37 -0.61
C SER A 183 4.75 -6.64 -0.62
N LEU A 184 5.79 -7.22 -0.01
CA LEU A 184 7.18 -6.73 0.04
C LEU A 184 8.11 -7.71 -0.68
#